data_AF-A0A654U339-F1
#
_entry.id   AF-A0A654U339-F1
#
_cell.length_a   1.000
_cell.length_b   1.000
_cell.length_c   1.000
_cell.angle_alpha   90.00
_cell.angle_beta   90.00
_cell.angle_gamma   90.00
#
_symmetry.space_group_name_H-M   'P 1'
#
loop_
_entity.id
_entity.type
_entity.pdbx_description
1 polymer ?
#
loop_
_entity_poly.entity_id
_entity_poly.type
_entity_poly.pdbx_seq_one_letter_code
_entity_poly.pdbx_strand_id
1 'polypeptide(L)'
;MPNLEIETGEIVGAGHASATGRFDDEQLFYLRSRGIPEAQARRLVVRGFFGEIIAKIAVPEVRERLTAAIEHELEITESTEKTTVS
;
A
#
# COMPACT_ATOMS: atom_id res chain seq x y z
N MET A 1 -7.25 -7.11 36.59
CA MET A 1 -8.24 -6.33 35.82
C MET A 1 -7.94 -4.85 35.99
N PRO A 2 -7.68 -4.11 34.91
CA PRO A 2 -7.94 -2.68 34.87
C PRO A 2 -9.00 -2.35 33.80
N ASN A 3 -9.96 -1.51 34.20
CA ASN A 3 -11.02 -0.92 33.40
C ASN A 3 -10.62 0.54 33.15
N LEU A 4 -10.75 1.03 31.90
CA LEU A 4 -10.58 2.45 31.59
C LEU A 4 -11.70 2.86 30.61
N GLU A 5 -12.65 3.62 31.16
CA GLU A 5 -13.76 4.24 30.47
C GLU A 5 -13.25 5.57 29.91
N ILE A 6 -13.34 5.78 28.59
CA ILE A 6 -12.98 7.05 27.94
C ILE A 6 -14.22 7.58 27.23
N GLU A 7 -14.82 8.60 27.83
CA GLU A 7 -15.89 9.41 27.26
C GLU A 7 -15.36 10.20 26.06
N THR A 8 -16.12 10.14 24.96
CA THR A 8 -15.85 10.70 23.64
C THR A 8 -15.60 12.22 23.61
N GLY A 9 -14.56 12.64 22.87
CA GLY A 9 -14.40 14.01 22.40
C GLY A 9 -13.13 14.19 21.58
N GLU A 10 -13.26 14.20 20.25
CA GLU A 10 -12.19 14.52 19.26
C GLU A 10 -11.01 13.54 19.16
N ILE A 11 -11.19 12.49 18.37
CA ILE A 11 -10.09 11.69 17.84
C ILE A 11 -9.62 12.32 16.53
N VAL A 12 -8.92 13.46 16.62
CA VAL A 12 -8.04 13.94 15.55
C VAL A 12 -6.64 13.41 15.86
N GLY A 13 -6.34 12.20 15.39
CA GLY A 13 -4.98 11.65 15.58
C GLY A 13 -4.85 10.14 15.73
N ALA A 14 -5.94 9.37 15.59
CA ALA A 14 -5.88 7.92 15.48
C ALA A 14 -6.59 7.45 14.20
N GLY A 15 -6.15 7.98 13.06
CA GLY A 15 -6.57 7.50 11.74
C GLY A 15 -5.86 6.19 11.41
N HIS A 16 -6.39 5.07 11.92
CA HIS A 16 -6.42 3.79 11.21
C HIS A 16 -5.13 3.33 10.51
N ALA A 17 -3.99 3.28 11.20
CA ALA A 17 -2.88 2.40 10.81
C ALA A 17 -3.21 0.92 11.11
N SER A 18 -4.42 0.47 10.74
CA SER A 18 -4.67 -0.95 10.55
C SER A 18 -3.98 -1.30 9.24
N ALA A 19 -2.70 -1.66 9.32
CA ALA A 19 -1.92 -2.26 8.24
C ALA A 19 -2.44 -3.68 7.89
N THR A 20 -3.75 -3.86 7.85
CA THR A 20 -4.42 -4.93 7.13
C THR A 20 -4.40 -4.50 5.66
N GLY A 21 -3.56 -5.15 4.85
CA GLY A 21 -3.20 -4.79 3.46
C GLY A 21 -4.34 -4.71 2.45
N ARG A 22 -5.35 -3.87 2.71
CA ARG A 22 -6.31 -3.39 1.73
C ARG A 22 -5.78 -2.07 1.19
N PHE A 23 -5.67 -2.01 -0.13
CA PHE A 23 -5.36 -0.77 -0.81
C PHE A 23 -6.40 0.29 -0.45
N ASP A 24 -5.99 1.56 -0.44
CA ASP A 24 -6.94 2.65 -0.31
C ASP A 24 -7.80 2.68 -1.59
N ASP A 25 -9.02 2.14 -1.48
CA ASP A 25 -9.97 1.99 -2.58
C ASP A 25 -10.28 3.34 -3.24
N GLU A 26 -10.16 4.46 -2.50
CA GLU A 26 -10.34 5.81 -3.02
C GLU A 26 -9.22 6.19 -3.99
N GLN A 27 -7.96 5.86 -3.65
CA GLN A 27 -6.81 6.11 -4.52
C GLN A 27 -6.88 5.27 -5.81
N LEU A 28 -7.25 3.99 -5.67
CA LEU A 28 -7.50 3.10 -6.81
C LEU A 28 -8.64 3.62 -7.69
N PHE A 29 -9.75 4.05 -7.09
CA PHE A 29 -10.88 4.61 -7.81
C PHE A 29 -10.49 5.90 -8.58
N TYR A 30 -9.71 6.78 -7.96
CA TYR A 30 -9.23 8.01 -8.60
C TYR A 30 -8.36 7.71 -9.84
N LEU A 31 -7.40 6.79 -9.69
CA LEU A 31 -6.51 6.38 -10.79
C LEU A 31 -7.29 5.67 -11.90
N ARG A 32 -8.22 4.78 -11.56
CA ARG A 32 -9.08 4.11 -12.54
C ARG A 32 -10.01 5.09 -13.27
N SER A 33 -10.52 6.12 -12.58
CA SER A 33 -11.35 7.18 -13.18
C SER A 33 -10.58 8.03 -14.19
N ARG A 34 -9.24 8.05 -14.11
CA ARG A 34 -8.35 8.67 -15.11
C ARG A 34 -8.01 7.73 -16.29
N GLY A 35 -8.61 6.55 -16.34
CA GLY A 35 -8.36 5.54 -17.38
C GLY A 35 -7.17 4.63 -17.10
N ILE A 36 -6.61 4.63 -15.89
CA ILE A 36 -5.49 3.75 -15.54
C ILE A 36 -6.05 2.36 -15.19
N PRO A 37 -5.55 1.28 -15.83
CA PRO A 37 -5.98 -0.08 -15.50
C PRO A 37 -5.71 -0.42 -14.02
N GLU A 38 -6.55 -1.24 -13.42
CA GLU A 38 -6.46 -1.57 -11.99
C GLU A 38 -5.08 -2.10 -11.57
N ALA A 39 -4.50 -3.01 -12.35
CA ALA A 39 -3.16 -3.53 -12.11
C ALA A 39 -2.09 -2.41 -12.07
N GLN A 40 -2.16 -1.47 -13.01
CA GLN A 40 -1.25 -0.32 -13.04
C GLN A 40 -1.52 0.64 -11.88
N ALA A 41 -2.78 0.91 -11.56
CA ALA A 41 -3.16 1.77 -10.45
C ALA A 41 -2.64 1.22 -9.11
N ARG A 42 -2.77 -0.09 -8.90
CA ARG A 42 -2.25 -0.78 -7.72
C ARG A 42 -0.73 -0.67 -7.62
N ARG A 43 -0.01 -0.90 -8.74
CA ARG A 43 1.45 -0.71 -8.81
C ARG A 43 1.88 0.70 -8.45
N LEU A 44 1.16 1.71 -8.93
CA LEU A 44 1.46 3.12 -8.63
C LEU A 44 1.27 3.44 -7.14
N VAL A 45 0.20 2.95 -6.52
CA VAL A 45 -0.06 3.15 -5.08
C VAL A 45 1.05 2.50 -4.24
N VAL A 46 1.42 1.25 -4.55
CA VAL A 46 2.48 0.52 -3.83
C VAL A 46 3.84 1.20 -3.99
N ARG A 47 4.18 1.61 -5.22
CA ARG A 47 5.41 2.35 -5.49
C ARG A 47 5.46 3.69 -4.76
N GLY A 48 4.36 4.42 -4.71
CA GLY A 48 4.27 5.68 -3.98
C GLY A 48 4.50 5.48 -2.48
N PHE A 49 3.84 4.47 -1.90
CA PHE A 49 3.96 4.15 -0.49
C PHE A 49 5.40 3.75 -0.09
N PHE A 50 5.98 2.77 -0.79
CA PHE A 50 7.33 2.31 -0.46
C PHE A 50 8.42 3.26 -0.94
N GLY A 51 8.18 4.03 -2.00
CA GLY A 51 9.14 4.99 -2.55
C GLY A 51 9.60 6.00 -1.52
N GLU A 52 8.69 6.56 -0.72
CA GLU A 52 9.05 7.49 0.36
C GLU A 52 9.89 6.85 1.47
N ILE A 53 9.64 5.57 1.78
CA ILE A 53 10.37 4.82 2.80
C ILE A 53 11.77 4.47 2.28
N ILE A 54 11.85 3.96 1.05
CA ILE A 54 13.08 3.55 0.36
C ILE A 54 13.99 4.76 0.11
N ALA A 55 13.43 5.93 -0.20
CA ALA A 55 14.19 7.16 -0.39
C ALA A 55 14.96 7.60 0.86
N LYS A 56 14.47 7.27 2.06
CA LYS A 56 15.14 7.57 3.35
C LYS A 56 16.34 6.67 3.64
N ILE A 57 16.47 5.55 2.92
CA ILE A 57 17.58 4.62 3.11
C ILE A 57 18.83 5.21 2.47
N ALA A 58 19.85 5.49 3.28
CA ALA A 58 21.11 6.09 2.82
C ALA A 58 22.00 5.13 2.02
N VAL A 59 21.85 3.82 2.24
CA VAL A 59 22.66 2.77 1.60
C VAL A 59 22.08 2.43 0.22
N PRO A 60 22.78 2.73 -0.89
CA PRO A 60 22.24 2.52 -2.24
C PRO A 60 21.94 1.05 -2.55
N GLU A 61 22.81 0.14 -2.12
CA GLU A 61 22.65 -1.30 -2.35
C GLU A 61 21.36 -1.86 -1.71
N VAL A 62 21.04 -1.39 -0.49
CA VAL A 62 19.81 -1.77 0.21
C VAL A 62 18.59 -1.19 -0.51
N ARG A 63 18.70 0.04 -1.02
CA ARG A 63 17.66 0.69 -1.80
C ARG A 63 17.31 -0.13 -3.05
N GLU A 64 18.33 -0.46 -3.84
CA GLU A 64 18.17 -1.22 -5.08
C GLU A 64 17.57 -2.61 -4.81
N ARG A 65 18.07 -3.30 -3.78
CA ARG A 65 17.56 -4.63 -3.40
C ARG A 65 16.10 -4.59 -2.97
N LEU A 66 15.68 -3.58 -2.20
CA LEU A 66 14.29 -3.43 -1.77
C LEU A 66 13.37 -3.06 -2.93
N THR A 67 13.81 -2.15 -3.81
CA THR A 67 13.06 -1.82 -5.02
C THR A 67 12.85 -3.05 -5.89
N ALA A 68 13.91 -3.84 -6.14
CA ALA A 68 13.81 -5.07 -6.93
C ALA A 68 12.87 -6.10 -6.29
N ALA A 69 12.92 -6.27 -4.96
CA ALA A 69 12.04 -7.20 -4.24
C ALA A 69 10.57 -6.80 -4.34
N ILE A 70 10.26 -5.51 -4.25
CA ILE A 70 8.89 -5.00 -4.36
C ILE A 70 8.35 -5.19 -5.78
N GLU A 71 9.16 -4.90 -6.81
CA GLU A 71 8.75 -5.12 -8.20
C GLU A 71 8.46 -6.60 -8.48
N HIS A 72 9.30 -7.51 -7.97
CA HIS A 72 9.11 -8.94 -8.13
C HIS A 72 7.82 -9.44 -7.43
N GLU A 73 7.53 -8.95 -6.21
CA GLU A 73 6.30 -9.31 -5.50
C GLU A 73 5.04 -8.82 -6.23
N LEU A 74 5.11 -7.61 -6.81
CA LEU A 74 4.03 -7.04 -7.63
C LEU A 74 3.75 -7.87 -8.88
N GLU A 75 4.78 -8.38 -9.55
CA GLU A 75 4.64 -9.28 -10.71
C GLU A 75 3.98 -10.62 -10.33
N ILE A 76 4.31 -11.17 -9.15
CA ILE A 76 3.69 -12.40 -8.63
C ILE A 76 2.21 -12.18 -8.33
N THR A 77 1.86 -11.07 -7.69
CA THR A 77 0.46 -10.78 -7.34
C THR A 77 -0.42 -10.56 -8.57
N GLU A 78 0.09 -9.90 -9.62
CA GLU A 78 -0.61 -9.77 -10.91
C GLU A 78 -0.83 -11.13 -11.62
N SER A 79 0.10 -12.06 -11.46
CA SER A 79 0.02 -13.41 -12.06
C SER A 79 -0.98 -14.31 -11.34
N THR A 80 -1.14 -14.11 -10.03
CA THR A 80 -2.04 -14.92 -9.19
C THR A 80 -3.52 -14.55 -9.44
N GLU A 81 -3.83 -13.27 -9.70
CA GLU A 81 -5.19 -12.81 -10.03
C GLU A 81 -5.68 -13.34 -11.40
N LYS A 82 -4.79 -13.62 -12.35
CA LYS A 82 -5.17 -14.16 -13.68
C LYS A 82 -5.58 -15.63 -13.67
N THR A 83 -5.25 -16.38 -12.62
CA THR A 83 -5.50 -17.84 -12.57
C THR A 83 -6.86 -18.19 -11.94
N THR A 84 -7.45 -17.28 -11.16
CA THR A 84 -8.70 -17.57 -10.41
C THR A 84 -9.98 -17.30 -11.22
N VAL A 85 -9.89 -16.70 -12.42
CA VAL A 85 -11.05 -16.33 -13.27
C VAL A 85 -11.11 -17.17 -14.55
N SER A 86 -10.74 -18.45 -14.49
CA SER A 86 -10.91 -19.37 -15.62
C SER A 86 -11.52 -20.70 -15.22
#